data_AF-A0A1Y1ID71-F1
#
_entry.id   AF-A0A1Y1ID71-F1
#
_cell.length_a   1.000
_cell.length_b   1.000
_cell.length_c   1.000
_cell.angle_alpha   90.00
_cell.angle_beta   90.00
_cell.angle_gamma   90.00
#
_symmetry.space_group_name_H-M   'P 1'
#
loop_
_entity.id
_entity.type
_entity.pdbx_description
1 polymer ?
#
loop_
_entity_poly.entity_id
_entity_poly.type
_entity_poly.pdbx_seq_one_letter_code
_entity_poly.pdbx_strand_id
1 'polypeptide(L)'
;MSSQKLAEISARIFGNVVGNGLRSGRKVLSQPLVGEKVVAWYPPTLEENDALFEDPEEKRRLMMNDLRKRRGKGPPKKGEGKRAAKRK
;
A
#
# COMPACT_ATOMS: atom_id res chain seq x y z
N MET A 1 37.52 7.38 -39.98
CA MET A 1 36.41 6.52 -39.51
C MET A 1 35.11 7.27 -39.72
N SER A 2 34.05 6.65 -40.28
CA SER A 2 32.76 7.32 -40.44
C SER A 2 32.09 7.56 -39.08
N SER A 3 31.37 8.67 -38.93
CA SER A 3 30.67 9.04 -37.69
C SER A 3 29.73 7.93 -37.18
N GLN A 4 29.07 7.23 -38.10
CA GLN A 4 28.18 6.11 -37.77
C GLN A 4 28.92 4.91 -37.15
N LYS A 5 30.09 4.54 -37.68
CA LYS A 5 30.91 3.45 -37.11
C LYS A 5 31.40 3.79 -35.71
N LEU A 6 31.73 5.05 -35.45
CA LEU A 6 32.13 5.50 -34.11
C LEU A 6 30.96 5.41 -33.12
N ALA A 7 29.75 5.79 -33.56
CA ALA A 7 28.54 5.68 -32.76
C ALA A 7 28.18 4.21 -32.43
N GLU A 8 28.34 3.30 -33.39
CA GLU A 8 28.14 1.86 -33.19
C GLU A 8 29.16 1.27 -32.20
N ILE A 9 30.44 1.61 -32.33
CA ILE A 9 31.49 1.17 -31.40
C ILE A 9 31.20 1.68 -29.99
N SER A 10 30.84 2.96 -29.86
CA SER A 10 30.45 3.56 -28.57
C SER A 10 29.23 2.87 -27.96
N ALA A 11 28.20 2.62 -28.77
CA ALA A 11 27.01 1.91 -28.35
C ALA A 11 27.32 0.52 -27.80
N ARG A 12 28.24 -0.21 -28.46
CA ARG A 12 28.73 -1.51 -28.01
C ARG A 12 29.52 -1.44 -26.71
N ILE A 13 30.36 -0.42 -26.53
CA ILE A 13 31.17 -0.25 -25.31
C ILE A 13 30.29 0.08 -24.11
N PHE A 14 29.31 0.96 -24.27
CA PHE A 14 28.51 1.50 -23.15
C PHE A 14 27.12 0.85 -22.99
N GLY A 15 26.81 -0.19 -23.77
CA GLY A 15 25.49 -0.83 -23.74
C GLY A 15 24.35 0.07 -24.23
N ASN A 16 24.66 1.08 -25.04
CA ASN A 16 23.66 1.92 -25.67
C ASN A 16 23.12 1.25 -26.94
N VAL A 17 21.92 1.64 -27.35
CA VAL A 17 21.30 1.17 -28.60
C VAL A 17 21.27 2.33 -29.59
N VAL A 18 21.78 2.11 -30.80
CA VAL A 18 21.65 3.03 -31.93
C VAL A 18 20.26 2.85 -32.54
N GLY A 19 19.41 3.88 -32.44
CA GLY A 19 18.04 3.84 -32.93
C GLY A 19 17.90 4.28 -34.39
N ASN A 20 16.81 3.88 -35.03
CA ASN A 20 16.42 4.26 -36.40
C ASN A 20 15.43 5.46 -36.44
N GLY A 21 15.27 6.17 -35.32
CA GLY A 21 14.32 7.30 -35.18
C GLY A 21 12.86 6.90 -34.94
N LEU A 22 12.53 5.61 -34.97
CA LEU A 22 11.18 5.11 -34.66
C LEU A 22 11.00 4.87 -33.15
N ARG A 23 9.74 4.82 -32.71
CA ARG A 23 9.38 4.51 -31.31
C ARG A 23 9.65 3.03 -31.01
N SER A 24 10.65 2.74 -30.20
CA SER A 24 11.07 1.37 -29.84
C SER A 24 10.58 0.89 -28.46
N GLY A 25 9.80 1.70 -27.72
CA GLY A 25 9.35 1.36 -26.37
C GLY A 25 10.44 1.44 -25.28
N ARG A 26 11.71 1.69 -25.63
CA ARG A 26 12.85 1.78 -24.68
C ARG A 26 12.60 2.75 -23.53
N LYS A 27 11.86 3.84 -23.78
CA LYS A 27 11.50 4.81 -22.73
C LYS A 27 10.67 4.18 -21.61
N VAL A 28 9.78 3.25 -21.93
CA VAL A 28 8.96 2.52 -20.94
C VAL A 28 9.85 1.58 -20.13
N LEU A 29 10.74 0.83 -20.80
CA LEU A 29 11.65 -0.10 -20.13
C LEU A 29 12.69 0.61 -19.25
N SER A 30 13.08 1.83 -19.62
CA SER A 30 14.01 2.64 -18.82
C SER A 30 13.38 3.32 -17.61
N GLN A 31 12.05 3.32 -17.51
CA GLN A 31 11.40 3.89 -16.32
C GLN A 31 11.68 2.99 -15.12
N PRO A 32 12.07 3.56 -13.97
CA PRO A 32 12.25 2.78 -12.75
C PRO A 32 10.90 2.20 -12.30
N LEU A 33 10.94 1.00 -11.74
CA LEU A 33 9.76 0.42 -11.10
C LEU A 33 9.44 1.21 -9.84
N VAL A 34 8.21 1.72 -9.74
CA VAL A 34 7.76 2.56 -8.61
C VAL A 34 6.85 1.76 -7.66
N GLY A 35 6.51 0.52 -7.99
CA GLY A 35 5.54 -0.31 -7.24
C GLY A 35 5.87 -0.43 -5.75
N GLU A 36 7.09 -0.83 -5.41
CA GLU A 36 7.51 -0.97 -4.01
C GLU A 36 7.44 0.36 -3.25
N LYS A 37 7.83 1.46 -3.89
CA LYS A 37 7.76 2.81 -3.29
C LYS A 37 6.32 3.26 -3.05
N VAL A 38 5.40 2.87 -3.92
CA VAL A 38 3.97 3.18 -3.77
C VAL A 38 3.35 2.35 -2.64
N VAL A 39 3.69 1.06 -2.56
CA VAL A 39 3.20 0.16 -1.51
C VAL A 39 3.73 0.59 -0.14
N ALA A 40 5.01 0.95 -0.05
CA ALA A 40 5.66 1.39 1.18
C ALA A 40 5.31 2.82 1.61
N TRP A 41 4.26 3.43 1.06
CA TRP A 41 3.86 4.80 1.37
C TRP A 41 3.48 4.99 2.85
N TYR A 42 2.80 4.00 3.43
CA TYR A 42 2.55 3.95 4.87
C TYR A 42 3.45 2.89 5.50
N PRO A 43 4.16 3.21 6.60
CA PRO A 43 4.94 2.22 7.31
C PRO A 43 4.00 1.18 7.96
N PRO A 44 4.45 -0.07 8.11
CA PRO A 44 3.69 -1.09 8.83
C PRO A 44 3.45 -0.66 10.28
N THR A 45 2.32 -1.05 10.84
CA THR A 45 1.99 -0.73 12.23
C THR A 45 2.84 -1.55 13.20
N LEU A 46 2.91 -1.14 14.46
CA LEU A 46 3.67 -1.90 15.46
C LEU A 46 3.06 -3.30 15.70
N GLU A 47 1.74 -3.41 15.61
CA GLU A 47 0.99 -4.68 15.68
C GLU A 47 1.37 -5.66 14.56
N GLU A 48 1.66 -5.15 13.36
CA GLU A 48 2.11 -5.98 12.23
C GLU A 48 3.57 -6.44 12.39
N ASN A 49 4.39 -5.67 13.13
CA ASN A 49 5.81 -5.95 13.29
C ASN A 49 6.14 -6.86 14.49
N ASP A 50 5.34 -6.80 15.57
CA ASP A 50 5.56 -7.58 16.79
C ASP A 50 4.28 -8.31 17.21
N ALA A 51 4.28 -9.63 17.06
CA ALA A 51 3.15 -10.48 17.44
C ALA A 51 2.88 -10.51 18.96
N LEU A 52 3.82 -10.07 19.79
CA LEU A 52 3.67 -9.99 21.25
C LEU A 52 3.24 -8.59 21.71
N PHE A 53 3.09 -7.63 20.79
CA PHE A 53 2.66 -6.29 21.14
C PHE A 53 1.18 -6.29 21.55
N GLU A 54 0.91 -5.87 22.79
CA GLU A 54 -0.45 -5.58 23.26
C GLU A 54 -0.72 -4.08 23.19
N ASP A 55 -1.63 -3.65 22.32
CA ASP A 55 -2.07 -2.24 22.27
C ASP A 55 -2.84 -1.85 23.55
N PRO A 56 -2.31 -0.89 24.35
CA PRO A 56 -3.01 -0.40 25.54
C PRO A 56 -4.36 0.25 25.24
N GLU A 57 -4.52 0.88 24.07
CA GLU A 57 -5.78 1.52 23.67
C GLU A 57 -6.84 0.47 23.34
N GLU A 58 -6.49 -0.57 22.59
CA GLU A 58 -7.37 -1.71 22.33
C GLU A 58 -7.80 -2.40 23.63
N LYS A 59 -6.86 -2.68 24.54
CA LYS A 59 -7.16 -3.30 25.84
C LYS A 59 -8.16 -2.46 26.65
N ARG A 60 -7.95 -1.14 26.68
CA ARG A 60 -8.86 -0.19 27.32
C ARG A 60 -10.23 -0.19 26.63
N ARG A 61 -10.27 -0.19 25.30
CA ARG A 61 -11.50 -0.22 24.49
C ARG A 61 -12.34 -1.46 24.82
N LEU A 62 -11.72 -2.64 24.88
CA LEU A 62 -12.40 -3.89 25.22
C LEU A 62 -12.96 -3.86 26.65
N MET A 63 -12.15 -3.46 27.63
CA MET A 63 -12.59 -3.32 29.02
C MET A 63 -13.80 -2.37 29.15
N MET A 64 -13.73 -1.20 28.50
CA MET A 64 -14.82 -0.22 28.55
C MET A 64 -16.10 -0.72 27.87
N ASN A 65 -15.97 -1.48 26.79
CA ASN A 65 -17.11 -2.09 26.10
C ASN A 65 -17.83 -3.09 27.01
N ASP A 66 -17.09 -3.94 27.70
CA ASP A 66 -17.67 -4.92 28.63
C ASP A 66 -18.37 -4.25 29.80
N LEU A 67 -17.78 -3.20 30.38
CA LEU A 67 -18.43 -2.39 31.42
C LEU A 67 -19.75 -1.74 30.91
N ARG A 68 -19.79 -1.30 29.66
CA ARG A 68 -21.01 -0.74 29.05
C ARG A 68 -22.08 -1.81 28.84
N LYS A 69 -21.70 -3.00 28.35
CA LYS A 69 -22.61 -4.15 28.19
C LYS A 69 -23.22 -4.59 29.52
N ARG A 70 -22.41 -4.67 30.59
CA ARG A 70 -22.88 -5.00 31.95
C ARG A 70 -23.97 -4.05 32.45
N ARG A 71 -23.93 -2.77 32.06
CA ARG A 71 -24.93 -1.76 32.41
C ARG A 71 -26.12 -1.69 31.45
N GLY A 72 -26.21 -2.58 30.45
CA GLY A 72 -27.24 -2.52 29.40
C GLY A 72 -27.08 -1.33 28.44
N LYS A 73 -25.93 -0.63 28.47
CA LYS A 73 -25.60 0.50 27.59
C LYS A 73 -24.67 0.09 26.45
N GLY A 74 -24.62 -1.20 26.15
CA GLY A 74 -23.89 -1.73 25.00
C GLY A 74 -24.59 -1.35 23.68
N PRO A 75 -23.88 -1.38 22.55
CA PRO A 75 -24.52 -1.22 21.25
C PRO A 75 -25.55 -2.35 21.03
N PRO A 76 -26.74 -2.05 20.50
CA PRO A 76 -27.74 -3.07 20.18
C PRO A 76 -27.27 -3.92 18.99
N LYS A 77 -27.88 -5.10 18.81
CA LYS A 77 -27.65 -5.93 17.62
C LYS A 77 -28.08 -5.17 16.37
N LYS A 78 -27.34 -5.36 15.27
CA LYS A 78 -27.66 -4.75 13.98
C LYS A 78 -29.12 -5.09 13.60
N GLY A 79 -29.91 -4.07 13.29
CA GLY A 79 -31.33 -4.21 12.99
C GLY A 79 -32.28 -4.08 14.19
N GLU A 80 -31.79 -4.15 15.42
CA GLU A 80 -32.59 -4.02 16.66
C GLU A 80 -32.46 -2.62 17.29
N GLY A 81 -32.09 -1.63 16.48
CA GLY A 81 -32.02 -0.24 16.93
C GLY A 81 -33.39 0.30 17.35
N LYS A 82 -33.40 1.46 18.02
CA LYS A 82 -34.63 2.08 18.55
C LYS A 82 -35.78 2.19 17.54
N ARG A 83 -35.48 2.40 16.25
CA ARG A 83 -36.50 2.48 15.19
C ARG A 83 -37.19 1.15 14.90
N ALA A 84 -36.50 0.03 15.05
CA ALA A 84 -37.09 -1.30 14.84
C ALA A 84 -38.12 -1.63 15.92
N ALA A 85 -37.85 -1.25 17.18
CA ALA A 85 -38.80 -1.41 18.27
C ALA A 85 -40.09 -0.58 18.10
N LYS A 86 -40.06 0.50 17.30
CA LYS A 86 -41.23 1.35 17.01
C LYS A 86 -42.13 0.83 15.87
N ARG A 87 -41.66 -0.13 15.07
CA ARG A 87 -42.41 -0.70 13.94
C ARG A 87 -43.16 -2.00 14.31
N LYS A 88 -42.97 -2.51 15.53
CA LYS A 88 -43.84 -3.49 16.17
C LYS A 88 -45.00 -2.76 16.82
#